data_AF-A0A9D3W4M0-F1
#
_entry.id   AF-A0A9D3W4M0-F1
#
_cell.length_a   1.000
_cell.length_b   1.000
_cell.length_c   1.000
_cell.angle_alpha   90.00
_cell.angle_beta   90.00
_cell.angle_gamma   90.00
#
_symmetry.space_group_name_H-M   'P 1'
#
loop_
_entity.id
_entity.type
_entity.pdbx_description
1 polymer ?
#
loop_
_entity_poly.entity_id
_entity_poly.type
_entity_poly.pdbx_seq_one_letter_code
_entity_poly.pdbx_strand_id
1 'polypeptide(L)' 'MLVNRILKHKKKSLAYQIIYRALKKIQRKTETNPLSVSRQAIRGVTPDVAVKARCV' A
#
# COMPACT_ATOMS: atom_id res chain seq x y z
N MET A 1 -4.44 4.40 -3.11
CA MET A 1 -4.15 5.33 -1.99
C MET A 1 -2.89 4.95 -1.18
N LEU A 2 -1.80 4.51 -1.82
CA LEU A 2 -0.53 4.24 -1.11
C LEU A 2 0.51 5.35 -1.29
N VAL A 3 0.49 6.01 -2.46
CA VAL A 3 1.40 7.12 -2.80
C VAL A 3 1.37 8.21 -1.74
N ASN A 4 0.18 8.66 -1.33
CA ASN A 4 0.04 9.74 -0.35
C ASN A 4 0.53 9.36 1.06
N ARG A 5 0.51 8.07 1.41
CA ARG A 5 1.01 7.58 2.71
C ARG A 5 2.54 7.44 2.73
N ILE A 6 3.16 7.19 1.57
CA ILE A 6 4.62 7.07 1.41
C ILE A 6 5.27 8.43 1.12
N LEU A 7 4.50 9.38 0.60
CA LEU A 7 4.95 10.72 0.27
C LEU A 7 5.49 11.45 1.50
N LYS A 8 6.79 11.74 1.49
CA LYS A 8 7.46 12.61 2.47
C LYS A 8 7.95 13.90 1.80
N HIS A 9 7.92 15.01 2.54
CA HIS A 9 8.41 16.31 2.08
C HIS A 9 7.85 16.78 0.72
N LYS A 10 6.59 16.42 0.40
CA LYS A 10 5.93 16.70 -0.89
C LYS A 10 6.65 16.17 -2.14
N LYS A 11 7.62 15.25 -2.00
CA LYS A 11 8.39 14.68 -3.12
C LYS A 11 7.60 13.59 -3.87
N LYS A 12 6.66 14.01 -4.74
CA LYS A 12 5.76 13.08 -5.46
C LYS A 12 6.50 12.14 -6.40
N SER A 13 7.46 12.64 -7.18
CA SER A 13 8.23 11.82 -8.13
C SER A 13 8.94 10.64 -7.45
N LEU A 14 9.56 10.90 -6.29
CA LEU A 14 10.26 9.87 -5.51
C LEU A 14 9.30 8.81 -4.98
N ALA A 15 8.13 9.21 -4.46
CA ALA A 15 7.12 8.28 -3.98
C ALA A 15 6.61 7.34 -5.10
N TYR A 16 6.39 7.88 -6.31
CA TYR A 16 6.02 7.07 -7.47
C TYR A 16 7.14 6.10 -7.85
N GLN A 17 8.40 6.54 -7.92
CA GLN A 17 9.52 5.65 -8.24
C GLN A 17 9.63 4.47 -7.27
N ILE A 18 9.49 4.72 -5.97
CA ILE A 18 9.54 3.66 -4.95
C ILE A 18 8.43 2.63 -5.18
N ILE A 19 7.19 3.10 -5.41
CA ILE A 19 6.03 2.22 -5.62
C ILE A 19 6.19 1.40 -6.91
N TYR A 20 6.57 2.02 -8.03
CA TYR A 20 6.76 1.28 -9.28
C TYR A 20 7.88 0.25 -9.19
N ARG A 21 9.00 0.57 -8.51
CA ARG A 21 10.07 -0.40 -8.24
C ARG A 21 9.58 -1.57 -7.39
N ALA A 22 8.77 -1.31 -6.36
CA ALA A 22 8.20 -2.36 -5.53
C ALA A 22 7.23 -3.26 -6.31
N LEU A 23 6.33 -2.68 -7.11
CA LEU A 23 5.39 -3.44 -7.94
C LEU A 23 6.12 -4.34 -8.95
N LYS A 24 7.19 -3.84 -9.59
CA LYS A 24 8.02 -4.63 -10.49
C LYS A 24 8.68 -5.83 -9.79
N LYS A 25 9.14 -5.64 -8.55
CA LYS A 25 9.70 -6.74 -7.73
C LYS A 25 8.64 -7.79 -7.39
N ILE A 26 7.41 -7.37 -7.05
CA ILE A 26 6.31 -8.28 -6.71
C ILE A 26 5.88 -9.08 -7.95
N GLN A 27 5.78 -8.43 -9.12
CA GLN A 27 5.43 -9.08 -10.38
C GLN A 27 6.42 -10.18 -10.75
N ARG A 28 7.73 -9.93 -10.59
CA ARG A 28 8.77 -10.95 -10.86
C ARG A 28 8.70 -12.17 -9.93
N LYS A 29 8.15 -12.00 -8.73
CA LYS A 29 8.07 -13.09 -7.74
C LYS A 29 6.79 -13.92 -7.85
N THR A 30 5.69 -13.29 -8.27
CA THR A 30 4.34 -13.86 -8.09
C THR A 30 3.67 -14.20 -9.41
N GLU A 31 4.27 -13.83 -10.56
CA GLU A 31 3.77 -14.00 -11.95
C GLU A 31 2.32 -13.55 -12.20
N THR A 32 1.69 -12.94 -11.21
CA THR A 32 0.30 -12.51 -11.15
C THR A 32 0.24 -10.99 -11.10
N ASN A 33 -0.96 -10.45 -11.31
CA ASN A 33 -1.15 -9.00 -11.33
C ASN A 33 -0.77 -8.36 -9.97
N PRO A 34 0.30 -7.53 -9.91
CA PRO A 34 0.81 -6.98 -8.65
C PRO A 34 -0.19 -6.04 -7.98
N LEU A 35 -1.14 -5.47 -8.72
CA LEU A 35 -2.23 -4.65 -8.17
C LEU A 35 -3.23 -5.52 -7.39
N SER A 36 -3.52 -6.73 -7.86
CA SER A 36 -4.40 -7.66 -7.16
C SER A 36 -3.77 -8.15 -5.86
N VAL A 37 -2.48 -8.50 -5.89
CA VAL A 37 -1.70 -8.88 -4.70
C VAL A 37 -1.69 -7.74 -3.69
N SER A 38 -1.45 -6.50 -4.15
CA SER A 38 -1.46 -5.33 -3.27
C SER A 38 -2.82 -5.10 -2.60
N ARG A 39 -3.92 -5.25 -3.34
CA ARG A 39 -5.27 -5.14 -2.76
C ARG A 39 -5.59 -6.25 -1.77
N GLN A 40 -5.20 -7.48 -2.09
CA GLN A 40 -5.39 -8.63 -1.20
C GLN A 40 -4.61 -8.44 0.10
N ALA A 41 -3.36 -7.98 0.01
CA ALA A 41 -2.55 -7.66 1.18
C ALA A 41 -3.21 -6.57 2.04
N ILE A 42 -3.70 -5.48 1.44
CA ILE A 42 -4.40 -4.41 2.18
C ILE A 42 -5.63 -4.96 2.91
N ARG A 43 -6.42 -5.82 2.26
CA ARG A 43 -7.58 -6.46 2.92
C ARG A 43 -7.15 -7.36 4.08
N GLY A 44 -6.10 -8.16 3.89
CA GLY A 44 -5.60 -9.05 4.94
C GLY A 44 -5.03 -8.33 6.16
N VAL A 45 -4.45 -7.13 5.98
CA VAL A 45 -3.92 -6.32 7.10
C VAL A 45 -4.96 -5.37 7.71
N THR A 46 -6.11 -5.20 7.08
CA THR A 46 -7.18 -4.35 7.63
C THR A 46 -7.95 -5.16 8.66
N PRO A 47 -7.95 -4.77 9.94
CA PRO A 47 -8.72 -5.48 10.96
C PRO A 47 -10.22 -5.30 10.69
N ASP A 48 -11.00 -6.34 10.97
CA ASP A 48 -12.46 -6.31 10.81
C ASP A 48 -13.12 -5.38 11.84
N VAL A 49 -12.54 -5.30 13.05
CA VAL A 49 -13.03 -4.47 14.14
C VAL A 49 -11.96 -3.44 14.54
N ALA A 50 -12.34 -2.17 14.58
CA ALA A 50 -11.54 -1.09 15.11
C ALA A 50 -12.17 -0.55 16.40
N VAL A 51 -11.43 -0.58 17.52
CA VAL A 51 -11.89 0.02 18.77
C VAL A 51 -11.71 1.54 18.68
N LYS A 52 -12.82 2.28 18.85
CA LYS A 52 -12.80 3.74 18.96
C LYS A 52 -13.20 4.13 20.38
N ALA A 53 -12.32 4.87 21.06
CA ALA A 53 -12.66 5.43 22.37
C ALA A 53 -13.87 6.37 22.22
N ARG A 54 -14.86 6.18 23.09
CA ARG A 54 -16.00 7.07 23.25
C ARG A 54 -15.73 7.88 24.52
N CYS A 55 -15.55 9.19 24.40
CA CYS A 55 -15.56 10.05 25.58
C CYS A 55 -17.01 10.11 26.07
N VAL A 56 -17.22 9.65 27.31
CA VAL A 56 -18.44 9.82 28.10
C VAL A 56 -18.18 10.84 29.19
#